data_AF-A0A9D6SEW5-F1
#
_entry.id   AF-A0A9D6SEW5-F1
#
_cell.length_a   1.000
_cell.length_b   1.000
_cell.length_c   1.000
_cell.angle_alpha   90.00
_cell.angle_beta   90.00
_cell.angle_gamma   90.00
#
_symmetry.space_group_name_H-M   'P 1'
#
loop_
_entity.id
_entity.type
_entity.pdbx_description
1 polymer ?
#
loop_
_entity_poly.entity_id
_entity_poly.type
_entity_poly.pdbx_seq_one_letter_code
_entity_poly.pdbx_strand_id
1 'polypeptide(L)'
;MILNRASPQVQAKLRHELAQSAVARAVCETIDQSRDNFEISTDAVGLEARATDRLPSGLPNRGRIKIFSPRPGHTLIFFYKRSLVPYSRDRYSYGGVDLKDGELNPGDIAEWLAFVNSGFHPEKRPAHLRRAFPFEIPE
;
A
#
# COMPACT_ATOMS: atom_id res chain seq x y z
N MET A 1 -1.09 11.46 -6.46
CA MET A 1 -0.93 12.44 -5.36
C MET A 1 -1.44 11.89 -4.02
N ILE A 2 -0.77 12.22 -2.90
CA ILE A 2 -1.30 11.97 -1.54
C ILE A 2 -2.19 13.13 -1.08
N LEU A 3 -3.50 12.89 -0.97
CA LEU A 3 -4.50 13.93 -0.70
C LEU A 3 -4.39 14.54 0.71
N ASN A 4 -4.15 13.70 1.71
CA ASN A 4 -4.09 14.12 3.12
C ASN A 4 -2.68 14.53 3.59
N ARG A 5 -1.75 14.77 2.66
CA ARG A 5 -0.34 15.10 2.95
C ARG A 5 -0.16 16.37 3.77
N ALA A 6 -1.07 17.34 3.67
CA ALA A 6 -1.01 18.57 4.44
C ALA A 6 -1.32 18.39 5.94
N SER A 7 -1.90 17.25 6.34
CA SER A 7 -2.19 16.96 7.75
C SER A 7 -0.89 16.80 8.56
N PRO A 8 -0.72 17.51 9.70
CA PRO A 8 0.48 17.38 10.53
C PRO A 8 0.77 15.94 10.99
N GLN A 9 -0.28 15.17 11.29
CA GLN A 9 -0.16 13.77 11.71
C GLN A 9 0.36 12.89 10.57
N VAL A 10 -0.10 13.14 9.34
CA VAL A 10 0.37 12.44 8.14
C VAL A 10 1.81 12.82 7.84
N GLN A 11 2.19 14.09 7.98
CA GLN A 11 3.59 14.51 7.80
C GLN A 11 4.54 13.85 8.81
N ALA A 12 4.13 13.78 10.09
CA ALA A 12 4.91 13.09 11.12
C ALA A 12 5.06 11.60 10.79
N LYS A 13 3.97 10.94 10.37
CA LYS A 13 3.97 9.54 9.93
C LYS A 13 4.92 9.32 8.76
N LEU A 14 4.78 10.11 7.70
CA LEU A 14 5.67 10.03 6.53
C LEU A 14 7.13 10.27 6.93
N ARG A 15 7.43 11.29 7.74
CA ARG A 15 8.82 11.54 8.17
C ARG A 15 9.42 10.32 8.87
N HIS A 16 8.65 9.66 9.75
CA HIS A 16 9.10 8.47 10.46
C HIS A 16 9.32 7.28 9.52
N GLU A 17 8.31 6.91 8.73
CA GLU A 17 8.34 5.71 7.89
C GLU A 17 9.35 5.84 6.73
N LEU A 18 9.41 7.02 6.10
CA LEU A 18 10.32 7.25 4.97
C LEU A 18 11.78 7.36 5.40
N ALA A 19 12.06 7.62 6.68
CA ALA A 19 13.42 7.55 7.22
C ALA A 19 13.90 6.10 7.42
N GLN A 20 12.97 5.16 7.61
CA GLN A 20 13.26 3.76 7.94
C GLN A 20 13.17 2.81 6.75
N SER A 21 12.38 3.14 5.72
CA SER A 21 12.14 2.26 4.58
C SER A 21 12.33 2.97 3.24
N ALA A 22 13.33 2.53 2.48
CA ALA A 22 13.54 2.99 1.10
C ALA A 22 12.37 2.60 0.18
N VAL A 23 11.72 1.45 0.44
CA VAL A 23 10.53 1.00 -0.30
C VAL A 23 9.36 1.94 -0.01
N ALA A 24 9.12 2.28 1.25
CA ALA A 24 8.07 3.25 1.61
C ALA A 24 8.29 4.61 0.92
N ARG A 25 9.56 5.06 0.88
CA ARG A 25 9.96 6.29 0.19
C ARG A 25 9.63 6.23 -1.29
N ALA A 26 10.08 5.19 -1.98
CA ALA A 26 9.85 5.02 -3.40
C ALA A 26 8.35 4.95 -3.73
N VAL A 27 7.55 4.25 -2.91
CA VAL A 27 6.08 4.20 -3.06
C VAL A 27 5.47 5.61 -2.95
N CYS A 28 5.85 6.40 -1.94
CA CYS A 28 5.33 7.76 -1.80
C CYS A 28 5.73 8.67 -2.96
N GLU A 29 6.98 8.58 -3.42
CA GLU A 29 7.47 9.34 -4.58
C GLU A 29 6.71 8.97 -5.85
N THR A 30 6.48 7.68 -6.10
CA THR A 30 5.67 7.24 -7.24
C THR A 30 4.21 7.70 -7.12
N ILE A 31 3.62 7.67 -5.93
CA ILE A 31 2.28 8.21 -5.71
C ILE A 31 2.24 9.70 -6.03
N ASP A 32 3.22 10.50 -5.58
CA ASP A 32 3.26 11.94 -5.84
C ASP A 32 3.42 12.26 -7.33
N GLN A 33 4.15 11.44 -8.07
CA GLN A 33 4.32 11.57 -9.53
C GLN A 33 3.12 11.04 -10.33
N SER A 34 2.31 10.18 -9.74
CA SER A 34 1.11 9.63 -10.36
C SER A 34 -0.09 10.60 -10.33
N ARG A 35 -0.99 10.44 -11.30
CA ARG A 35 -2.29 11.13 -11.33
C ARG A 35 -3.32 10.51 -10.37
N ASP A 36 -3.01 9.36 -9.79
CA ASP A 36 -3.93 8.60 -8.96
C ASP A 36 -3.95 9.15 -7.53
N ASN A 37 -5.11 9.11 -6.88
CA ASN A 37 -5.28 9.68 -5.56
C ASN A 37 -5.21 8.63 -4.45
N PHE A 38 -4.38 8.95 -3.45
CA PHE A 38 -4.20 8.11 -2.26
C PHE A 38 -4.29 8.93 -0.97
N GLU A 39 -4.61 8.24 0.12
CA GLU A 39 -4.51 8.74 1.49
C GLU A 39 -3.60 7.84 2.31
N ILE A 40 -2.83 8.43 3.22
CA ILE A 40 -2.01 7.70 4.18
C ILE A 40 -2.75 7.53 5.51
N SER A 41 -2.71 6.32 6.07
CA SER A 41 -3.26 6.05 7.40
C SER A 41 -2.23 6.37 8.48
N THR A 42 -2.63 7.14 9.50
CA THR A 42 -1.77 7.55 10.62
C THR A 42 -1.56 6.45 11.64
N ASP A 43 -2.56 5.59 11.81
CA ASP A 43 -2.64 4.67 12.95
C ASP A 43 -2.11 3.25 12.63
N ALA A 44 -1.78 2.98 11.37
CA ALA A 44 -1.25 1.68 10.94
C ALA A 44 0.24 1.56 11.28
N VAL A 45 0.70 0.39 11.74
CA VAL A 45 2.15 0.10 11.80
C VAL A 45 2.75 0.11 10.38
N GLY A 46 3.92 0.70 10.17
CA GLY A 46 4.48 0.86 8.83
C GLY A 46 3.74 1.89 7.98
N LEU A 47 3.97 1.91 6.66
CA LEU A 47 3.27 2.80 5.73
C LEU A 47 2.05 2.10 5.14
N GLU A 48 0.84 2.64 5.37
CA GLU A 48 -0.39 2.15 4.73
C GLU A 48 -0.99 3.26 3.84
N ALA A 49 -1.11 2.98 2.54
CA ALA A 49 -1.76 3.86 1.57
C ALA A 49 -3.07 3.24 1.07
N ARG A 50 -4.11 4.07 0.95
CA ARG A 50 -5.44 3.70 0.46
C ARG A 50 -5.76 4.47 -0.81
N ALA A 51 -6.19 3.76 -1.84
CA ALA A 51 -6.72 4.40 -3.05
C ALA A 51 -8.07 5.06 -2.77
N THR A 52 -8.26 6.29 -3.26
CA THR A 52 -9.48 7.07 -3.00
C THR A 52 -10.36 7.29 -4.22
N ASP A 53 -9.82 7.10 -5.43
CA ASP A 53 -10.59 7.21 -6.66
C ASP A 53 -11.72 6.17 -6.72
N ARG A 54 -12.80 6.48 -7.44
CA ARG A 54 -13.90 5.52 -7.66
C ARG A 54 -13.48 4.49 -8.70
N LEU A 55 -13.96 3.26 -8.53
CA LEU A 55 -13.83 2.22 -9.55
C LEU A 55 -14.71 2.56 -10.77
N PRO A 56 -14.45 1.95 -11.96
CA PRO A 56 -15.27 2.18 -13.16
C PRO A 56 -16.78 1.91 -12.95
N SER A 57 -17.13 1.02 -12.01
CA SER A 57 -18.51 0.75 -11.60
C SER A 57 -19.15 1.86 -10.76
N GLY A 58 -18.43 2.94 -10.46
CA GLY A 58 -18.87 4.03 -9.58
C GLY A 58 -18.72 3.73 -8.08
N LEU A 59 -18.32 2.53 -7.69
CA LEU A 59 -18.15 2.16 -6.28
C LEU A 59 -16.88 2.78 -5.67
N PRO A 60 -16.86 3.10 -4.36
CA PRO A 60 -15.64 3.54 -3.68
C PRO A 60 -14.55 2.49 -3.76
N ASN A 61 -13.31 2.90 -4.08
CA ASN A 61 -12.19 1.99 -3.97
C ASN A 61 -11.85 1.72 -2.50
N ARG A 62 -11.58 0.44 -2.22
CA ARG A 62 -11.23 -0.10 -0.89
C ARG A 62 -9.82 -0.69 -0.86
N GLY A 63 -9.12 -0.66 -1.99
CA GLY A 63 -7.78 -1.18 -2.14
C GLY A 63 -6.80 -0.43 -1.24
N ARG A 64 -6.00 -1.21 -0.52
CA ARG A 64 -4.92 -0.73 0.33
C ARG A 64 -3.64 -1.48 0.00
N ILE A 65 -2.53 -0.75 0.12
CA ILE A 65 -1.18 -1.30 0.15
C ILE A 65 -0.56 -0.95 1.50
N LYS A 66 0.07 -1.93 2.14
CA LYS A 66 0.81 -1.75 3.39
C LYS A 66 2.25 -2.20 3.21
N ILE A 67 3.20 -1.33 3.52
CA ILE A 67 4.64 -1.57 3.48
C ILE A 67 5.13 -1.64 4.91
N PHE A 68 5.71 -2.78 5.27
CA PHE A 68 6.19 -3.06 6.62
C PHE A 68 7.51 -3.80 6.57
N SER A 69 8.50 -3.30 7.30
CA SER A 69 9.82 -3.91 7.38
C SER A 69 10.01 -4.52 8.78
N PRO A 70 9.73 -5.82 9.00
CA PRO A 70 9.84 -6.45 10.32
C PRO A 70 11.27 -6.43 10.88
N ARG A 71 12.27 -6.33 10.00
CA ARG A 71 13.69 -6.22 10.33
C ARG A 71 14.42 -5.49 9.21
N PRO A 72 15.63 -4.94 9.47
CA PRO A 72 16.44 -4.31 8.44
C PRO A 72 16.67 -5.26 7.25
N GLY A 73 16.56 -4.71 6.05
CA GLY A 73 16.78 -5.43 4.80
C GLY A 73 15.71 -6.43 4.37
N HIS A 74 14.57 -6.43 5.05
CA HIS A 74 13.44 -7.30 4.74
C HIS A 74 12.15 -6.48 4.77
N THR A 75 11.47 -6.37 3.63
CA THR A 75 10.24 -5.61 3.49
C THR A 75 9.11 -6.48 2.97
N LEU A 76 7.99 -6.46 3.69
CA LEU A 76 6.75 -7.11 3.32
C LEU A 76 5.78 -6.06 2.79
N ILE A 77 5.20 -6.34 1.63
CA ILE A 77 4.17 -5.50 1.00
C ILE A 77 2.88 -6.31 0.96
N PHE A 78 1.82 -5.78 1.54
CA PHE A 78 0.52 -6.44 1.62
C PHE A 78 -0.50 -5.69 0.77
N PHE A 79 -1.37 -6.45 0.09
CA PHE A 79 -2.49 -5.92 -0.69
C PHE A 79 -3.80 -6.44 -0.11
N TYR A 80 -4.70 -5.56 0.32
CA TYR A 80 -5.93 -5.99 0.98
C TYR A 80 -7.05 -4.95 0.92
N LYS A 81 -8.26 -5.40 1.28
CA LYS A 81 -9.41 -4.53 1.60
C LYS A 81 -9.74 -4.68 3.07
N ARG A 82 -10.09 -3.58 3.75
CA ARG A 82 -10.77 -3.65 5.07
C ARG A 82 -12.25 -3.93 4.86
N SER A 83 -12.89 -4.64 5.79
CA SER A 83 -14.33 -4.87 5.81
C SER A 83 -15.15 -3.56 5.75
N LEU A 84 -16.36 -3.64 5.19
CA LEU A 84 -17.35 -2.54 5.25
C LEU A 84 -18.22 -2.60 6.50
N VAL A 85 -18.17 -3.73 7.22
CA VAL A 85 -18.93 -3.91 8.45
C VAL A 85 -18.37 -2.95 9.51
N PRO A 86 -19.19 -2.07 10.11
CA PRO A 86 -18.74 -1.17 11.16
C PRO A 86 -18.01 -1.91 12.28
N TYR A 87 -16.92 -1.32 12.77
CA TYR A 87 -16.05 -1.88 13.83
C TYR A 87 -15.35 -3.21 13.48
N SER A 88 -15.62 -3.83 12.33
CA SER A 88 -14.90 -5.02 11.89
C SER A 88 -13.45 -4.67 11.62
N ARG A 89 -12.56 -5.49 12.20
CA ARG A 89 -11.12 -5.44 11.96
C ARG A 89 -10.70 -6.36 10.81
N ASP A 90 -11.67 -7.01 10.16
CA ASP A 90 -11.39 -8.03 9.15
C ASP A 90 -10.76 -7.42 7.91
N ARG A 91 -9.81 -8.17 7.36
CA ARG A 91 -9.03 -7.80 6.19
C ARG A 91 -9.12 -8.93 5.18
N TYR A 92 -9.56 -8.59 3.98
CA TYR A 92 -9.56 -9.50 2.84
C TYR A 92 -8.21 -9.36 2.14
N SER A 93 -7.31 -10.30 2.39
CA SER A 93 -5.99 -10.33 1.76
C SER A 93 -6.10 -10.72 0.29
N TYR A 94 -5.38 -9.99 -0.55
CA TYR A 94 -5.18 -10.28 -1.97
C TYR A 94 -3.74 -10.75 -2.25
N GLY A 95 -2.97 -11.02 -1.18
CA GLY A 95 -1.60 -11.50 -1.24
C GLY A 95 -0.57 -10.44 -0.84
N GLY A 96 0.69 -10.76 -1.11
CA GLY A 96 1.80 -9.88 -0.79
C GLY A 96 3.05 -10.14 -1.61
N VAL A 97 4.01 -9.24 -1.47
CA VAL A 97 5.36 -9.33 -2.02
C VAL A 97 6.33 -9.32 -0.85
N ASP A 98 7.30 -10.22 -0.91
CA ASP A 98 8.40 -10.33 0.03
C ASP A 98 9.66 -9.84 -0.69
N LEU A 99 10.18 -8.69 -0.25
CA LEU A 99 11.37 -8.07 -0.82
C LEU A 99 12.54 -8.15 0.15
N LYS A 100 13.67 -8.60 -0.36
CA LYS A 100 14.97 -8.50 0.31
C LYS A 100 15.74 -7.30 -0.21
N ASP A 101 16.80 -6.93 0.50
CA ASP A 101 17.68 -5.83 0.10
C ASP A 101 18.15 -5.94 -1.35
N GLY A 102 18.06 -4.83 -2.08
CA GLY A 102 18.49 -4.71 -3.47
C GLY A 102 17.47 -5.22 -4.51
N GLU A 103 16.34 -5.80 -4.11
CA GLU A 103 15.34 -6.36 -5.04
C GLU A 103 14.30 -5.35 -5.54
N LEU A 104 14.37 -4.07 -5.14
CA LEU A 104 13.38 -3.07 -5.52
C LEU A 104 13.56 -2.62 -6.98
N ASN A 105 12.62 -2.99 -7.85
CA ASN A 105 12.51 -2.46 -9.20
C ASN A 105 11.47 -1.32 -9.23
N PRO A 106 11.80 -0.11 -9.73
CA PRO A 106 10.85 0.98 -9.88
C PRO A 106 9.58 0.63 -10.69
N GLY A 107 9.71 -0.27 -11.68
CA GLY A 107 8.57 -0.74 -12.48
C GLY A 107 7.51 -1.46 -11.64
N ASP A 108 7.94 -2.21 -10.62
CA ASP A 108 7.04 -2.99 -9.77
C ASP A 108 6.11 -2.07 -8.95
N ILE A 109 6.62 -0.92 -8.49
CA ILE A 109 5.83 0.03 -7.69
C ILE A 109 4.64 0.55 -8.49
N ALA A 110 4.84 0.89 -9.77
CA ALA A 110 3.77 1.34 -10.64
C ALA A 110 2.71 0.24 -10.83
N GLU A 111 3.13 -1.02 -11.01
CA GLU A 111 2.21 -2.16 -11.09
C GLU A 111 1.42 -2.35 -9.79
N TRP A 112 2.08 -2.23 -8.64
CA TRP A 112 1.44 -2.36 -7.32
C TRP A 112 0.36 -1.29 -7.13
N LEU A 113 0.66 -0.03 -7.45
CA LEU A 113 -0.30 1.07 -7.33
C LEU A 113 -1.45 0.89 -8.33
N ALA A 114 -1.16 0.48 -9.57
CA ALA A 114 -2.18 0.19 -10.58
C ALA A 114 -3.11 -0.95 -10.13
N PHE A 115 -2.57 -1.99 -9.50
CA PHE A 115 -3.35 -3.09 -8.94
C PHE A 115 -4.30 -2.60 -7.84
N VAL A 116 -3.80 -1.79 -6.91
CA VAL A 116 -4.59 -1.20 -5.81
C VAL A 116 -5.69 -0.28 -6.37
N ASN A 117 -5.35 0.59 -7.34
CA ASN A 117 -6.30 1.52 -7.96
C ASN A 117 -7.38 0.84 -8.79
N SER A 118 -7.09 -0.34 -9.35
CA SER A 118 -8.11 -1.14 -10.03
C SER A 118 -9.07 -1.87 -9.08
N GLY A 119 -8.89 -1.75 -7.77
CA GLY A 119 -9.65 -2.51 -6.79
C GLY A 119 -9.29 -4.00 -6.79
N PHE A 120 -8.05 -4.32 -7.17
CA PHE A 120 -7.49 -5.66 -7.33
C PHE A 120 -8.04 -6.44 -8.54
N HIS A 121 -8.10 -5.78 -9.70
CA HIS A 121 -8.49 -6.43 -10.95
C HIS A 121 -7.47 -7.50 -11.34
N PRO A 122 -7.90 -8.73 -11.71
CA PRO A 122 -6.98 -9.84 -11.99
C PRO A 122 -5.93 -9.57 -13.08
N GLU A 123 -6.30 -8.78 -14.10
CA GLU A 123 -5.40 -8.43 -15.21
C GLU A 123 -4.29 -7.45 -14.83
N LYS A 124 -4.45 -6.71 -13.72
CA LYS A 124 -3.42 -5.79 -13.21
C LYS A 124 -2.60 -6.41 -12.08
N ARG A 125 -2.63 -7.74 -11.96
CA ARG A 125 -1.92 -8.45 -10.90
C ARG A 125 -0.40 -8.30 -11.12
N PRO A 126 0.36 -7.84 -10.11
CA PRO A 126 1.81 -7.72 -10.20
C PRO A 126 2.48 -9.08 -10.42
N ALA A 127 3.55 -9.10 -11.21
CA ALA A 127 4.23 -10.35 -11.62
C ALA A 127 4.70 -11.22 -10.44
N HIS A 128 5.19 -10.59 -9.36
CA HIS A 128 5.77 -11.28 -8.19
C HIS A 128 4.80 -11.41 -7.00
N LEU A 129 3.50 -11.13 -7.20
CA LEU A 129 2.51 -11.22 -6.13
C LEU A 129 2.24 -12.68 -5.71
N ARG A 130 2.56 -13.01 -4.47
CA ARG A 130 2.19 -14.29 -3.84
C ARG A 130 0.78 -14.22 -3.28
N ARG A 131 -0.12 -15.07 -3.80
CA ARG A 131 -1.51 -15.21 -3.30
C ARG A 131 -1.55 -15.81 -1.90
N ALA A 132 -0.87 -16.94 -1.72
CA ALA A 132 -0.62 -17.53 -0.41
C ALA A 132 0.60 -16.84 0.19
N PHE A 133 0.36 -15.79 0.97
CA PHE A 133 1.41 -15.02 1.63
C PHE A 133 1.47 -15.43 3.10
N PRO A 134 2.56 -16.06 3.57
CA PRO A 134 2.61 -16.71 4.90
C PRO A 134 2.85 -15.71 6.04
N PHE A 135 2.49 -14.44 5.85
CA PHE A 135 2.67 -13.37 6.81
C PHE A 135 1.33 -12.76 7.15
N GLU A 136 1.16 -12.43 8.42
CA GLU A 136 0.00 -11.67 8.88
C GLU A 136 0.19 -10.18 8.57
N ILE A 137 -0.89 -9.53 8.19
CA ILE A 137 -0.89 -8.07 8.03
C ILE A 137 -0.78 -7.50 9.45
N PRO A 138 0.27 -6.73 9.79
CA PRO A 138 0.41 -6.18 11.13
C PRO A 138 -0.77 -5.24 11.43
N GLU A 139 -1.16 -5.11 12.69
CA GLU A 139 -2.19 -4.15 13.11
C GLU A 139 -1.67 -2.72 13.00
#